data_AF-A0A1G0DEF7-F1
#
_entry.id   AF-A0A1G0DEF7-F1
#
_cell.length_a   1.000
_cell.length_b   1.000
_cell.length_c   1.000
_cell.angle_alpha   90.00
_cell.angle_beta   90.00
_cell.angle_gamma   90.00
#
_symmetry.space_group_name_H-M   'P 1'
#
loop_
_entity.id
_entity.type
_entity.pdbx_description
1 polymer ?
#
loop_
_entity_poly.entity_id
_entity_poly.type
_entity_poly.pdbx_seq_one_letter_code
_entity_poly.pdbx_strand_id
1 'polypeptide(L)'
;MTALQKLGEELVAQPKERVMRVPLPEDVRDAILECQQIKDHEGRRRQLQYVGKKMRTLDEDEIAAVQRTLDSWRGASKAETNAMHMLERRREKLLANDGALTDLLAEYPQADAQQLRTLIRNARREQADSKPPKAYREIFQILKQLQAADETAEPEISATGDEADEE
;
A
#
# COMPACT_ATOMS: atom_id res chain seq x y z
N MET A 1 19.23 21.51 0.31
CA MET A 1 18.95 20.34 -0.55
C MET A 1 17.91 20.76 -1.59
N THR A 2 18.22 20.69 -2.89
CA THR A 2 17.29 21.12 -3.95
C THR A 2 16.14 20.12 -4.13
N ALA A 3 15.03 20.53 -4.74
CA ALA A 3 13.89 19.64 -5.02
C ALA A 3 14.32 18.39 -5.82
N LEU A 4 15.13 18.57 -6.87
CA LEU A 4 15.68 17.48 -7.67
C LEU A 4 16.63 16.54 -6.90
N GLN A 5 17.33 17.06 -5.89
CA GLN A 5 18.20 16.22 -5.05
C GLN A 5 17.36 15.34 -4.11
N LYS A 6 16.26 15.87 -3.59
CA LYS A 6 15.28 15.07 -2.82
C LYS A 6 14.66 13.99 -3.70
N LEU A 7 14.29 14.33 -4.93
CA LEU A 7 13.75 13.36 -5.90
C LEU A 7 14.73 12.21 -6.17
N GLY A 8 16.01 12.52 -6.37
CA GLY A 8 17.07 11.52 -6.50
C GLY A 8 17.26 10.66 -5.25
N GLU A 9 17.20 11.25 -4.06
CA GLU A 9 17.27 10.51 -2.80
C GLU A 9 16.09 9.55 -2.61
N GLU A 10 14.89 9.99 -2.97
CA GLU A 10 13.70 9.15 -2.94
C GLU A 10 13.82 7.94 -3.88
N LEU A 11 14.34 8.15 -5.09
CA LEU A 11 14.61 7.07 -6.05
C LEU A 11 15.64 6.07 -5.52
N VAL A 12 16.74 6.55 -4.93
CA VAL A 12 17.77 5.69 -4.31
C VAL A 12 17.19 4.85 -3.17
N ALA A 13 16.18 5.34 -2.45
CA ALA A 13 15.53 4.61 -1.37
C ALA A 13 14.56 3.51 -1.85
N GLN A 14 14.23 3.44 -3.14
CA GLN A 14 13.31 2.43 -3.67
C GLN A 14 14.03 1.13 -4.04
N PRO A 15 13.34 -0.03 -4.00
CA PRO A 15 13.87 -1.28 -4.53
C PRO A 15 14.31 -1.14 -6.00
N LYS A 16 15.37 -1.86 -6.38
CA LYS A 16 15.92 -1.86 -7.74
C LYS A 16 14.83 -2.10 -8.78
N GLU A 17 13.91 -3.03 -8.54
CA GLU A 17 12.83 -3.38 -9.45
C GLU A 17 11.89 -2.20 -9.73
N ARG A 18 11.68 -1.33 -8.73
CA ARG A 18 10.87 -0.11 -8.90
C ARG A 18 11.63 0.96 -9.68
N VAL A 19 12.91 1.17 -9.37
CA VAL A 19 13.77 2.13 -10.08
C VAL A 19 13.86 1.79 -11.58
N MET A 20 13.98 0.50 -11.93
CA MET A 20 14.04 0.04 -13.32
C MET A 20 12.75 0.31 -14.12
N ARG A 21 11.61 0.54 -13.45
CA ARG A 21 10.32 0.86 -14.08
C ARG A 21 10.08 2.36 -14.24
N VAL A 22 10.93 3.20 -13.66
CA VAL A 22 10.82 4.65 -13.81
C VAL A 22 11.37 5.03 -15.19
N PRO A 23 10.65 5.86 -15.97
CA PRO A 23 11.16 6.38 -17.23
C PRO A 23 12.30 7.37 -16.94
N LEU A 24 13.52 6.86 -16.86
CA LEU A 24 14.74 7.60 -16.60
C LEU A 24 15.74 7.39 -17.74
N PRO A 25 16.52 8.41 -18.11
CA PRO A 25 17.74 8.25 -18.88
C PRO A 25 18.66 7.20 -18.23
N GLU A 26 19.36 6.44 -19.07
CA GLU A 26 20.22 5.34 -18.62
C GLU A 26 21.32 5.81 -17.65
N ASP A 27 21.94 6.94 -17.94
CA ASP A 27 23.03 7.50 -17.12
C ASP A 27 22.56 7.94 -15.72
N VAL A 28 21.31 8.42 -15.60
CA VAL A 28 20.70 8.78 -14.31
C VAL A 28 20.35 7.52 -13.53
N ARG A 29 19.76 6.53 -14.21
CA ARG A 29 19.40 5.24 -13.60
C ARG A 29 20.63 4.51 -13.06
N ASP A 30 21.71 4.46 -13.83
CA ASP A 30 22.95 3.79 -13.43
C ASP A 30 23.56 4.46 -12.19
N ALA A 31 23.59 5.79 -12.16
CA ALA A 31 24.08 6.53 -11.00
C ALA A 31 23.26 6.22 -9.73
N ILE A 32 21.94 6.04 -9.86
CA ILE A 32 21.05 5.65 -8.76
C ILE A 32 21.37 4.22 -8.29
N LEU A 33 21.48 3.26 -9.21
CA LEU A 33 21.77 1.87 -8.90
C LEU A 33 23.16 1.70 -8.24
N GLU A 34 24.16 2.44 -8.72
CA GLU A 34 25.48 2.49 -8.11
C GLU A 34 25.39 3.05 -6.68
N CYS A 35 24.61 4.11 -6.46
CA CYS A 35 24.39 4.67 -5.13
C CYS A 35 23.77 3.67 -4.14
N GLN A 36 22.95 2.73 -4.62
CA GLN A 36 22.35 1.67 -3.80
C GLN A 36 23.36 0.60 -3.36
N GLN A 37 24.43 0.41 -4.13
CA GLN A 37 25.46 -0.60 -3.82
C GLN A 37 26.52 -0.10 -2.83
N ILE A 38 26.69 1.23 -2.72
CA ILE A 38 27.70 1.82 -1.83
C ILE A 38 27.27 1.68 -0.37
N LYS A 39 28.06 0.93 0.40
CA LYS A 39 27.85 0.71 1.84
C LYS A 39 28.48 1.78 2.72
N ASP A 40 29.54 2.44 2.24
CA ASP A 40 30.22 3.50 2.98
C ASP A 40 29.36 4.76 3.06
N HIS A 41 29.23 5.34 4.26
CA HIS A 41 28.39 6.51 4.47
C HIS A 41 28.86 7.74 3.69
N GLU A 42 30.17 7.97 3.63
CA GLU A 42 30.72 9.14 2.94
C GLU A 42 30.67 8.96 1.43
N GLY A 43 31.03 7.77 0.93
CA GLY A 43 30.89 7.37 -0.47
C GLY A 43 29.44 7.49 -0.95
N ARG A 44 28.49 6.96 -0.17
CA ARG A 44 27.05 7.06 -0.49
C ARG A 44 26.60 8.51 -0.51
N ARG A 45 27.05 9.34 0.44
CA ARG A 45 26.74 10.78 0.46
C ARG A 45 27.25 11.50 -0.80
N ARG A 46 28.49 11.20 -1.24
CA ARG A 46 29.07 11.78 -2.46
C ARG A 46 28.33 11.32 -3.71
N GLN A 47 28.02 10.02 -3.80
CA GLN A 47 27.25 9.50 -4.93
C GLN A 47 25.84 10.09 -4.98
N LEU A 48 25.19 10.31 -3.83
CA LEU A 48 23.88 10.96 -3.78
C LEU A 48 23.93 12.42 -4.31
N GLN A 49 25.03 13.13 -4.07
CA GLN A 49 25.24 14.46 -4.67
C GLN A 49 25.42 14.37 -6.19
N TYR A 50 26.13 13.35 -6.67
CA TYR A 50 26.30 13.09 -8.09
C TYR A 50 24.97 12.74 -8.77
N VAL A 51 24.15 11.88 -8.15
CA VAL A 51 22.76 11.63 -8.57
C VAL A 51 22.00 12.95 -8.64
N GLY A 52 22.06 13.79 -7.59
CA GLY A 52 21.41 15.11 -7.60
C GLY A 52 21.91 16.06 -8.71
N LYS A 53 23.15 15.91 -9.19
CA LYS A 53 23.69 16.62 -10.36
C LYS A 53 23.11 16.04 -11.66
N LYS A 54 23.05 14.71 -11.78
CA LYS A 54 22.44 14.01 -12.92
C LYS A 54 20.94 14.29 -13.04
N MET A 55 20.21 14.39 -11.94
CA MET A 55 18.80 14.79 -11.93
C MET A 55 18.55 16.18 -12.54
N ARG A 56 19.57 17.04 -12.68
CA ARG A 56 19.45 18.37 -13.31
C ARG A 56 19.64 18.34 -14.83
N THR A 57 20.01 17.21 -15.40
CA THR A 57 20.12 17.05 -16.86
C THR A 57 18.80 16.59 -17.48
N LEU A 58 17.78 16.31 -16.65
CA LEU A 58 16.46 15.93 -17.11
C LEU A 58 15.66 17.18 -17.50
N ASP A 59 14.83 17.01 -18.53
CA ASP A 59 13.88 18.03 -18.95
C ASP A 59 12.63 18.03 -18.04
N GLU A 60 11.81 19.08 -18.12
CA GLU A 60 10.63 19.26 -17.26
C GLU A 60 9.63 18.09 -17.39
N ASP A 61 9.45 17.57 -18.60
CA ASP A 61 8.55 16.43 -18.87
C ASP A 61 9.06 15.13 -18.23
N GLU A 62 10.37 14.90 -18.25
CA GLU A 62 10.99 13.73 -17.63
C GLU A 62 10.89 13.81 -16.11
N ILE A 63 11.16 14.99 -15.53
CA ILE A 63 10.98 15.24 -14.09
C ILE A 63 9.53 15.00 -13.68
N ALA A 64 8.56 15.49 -14.47
CA ALA A 64 7.15 15.28 -14.21
C ALA A 64 6.76 13.80 -14.30
N ALA A 65 7.31 13.04 -15.26
CA ALA A 65 7.07 11.61 -15.37
C ALA A 65 7.60 10.84 -14.15
N VAL A 66 8.83 11.13 -13.72
CA VAL A 66 9.43 10.56 -12.50
C VAL A 66 8.58 10.87 -11.27
N GLN A 67 8.15 12.12 -11.12
CA GLN A 67 7.32 12.57 -10.00
C GLN A 67 5.98 11.83 -9.97
N ARG A 68 5.28 11.70 -11.11
CA ARG A 68 4.03 10.93 -11.21
C ARG A 68 4.20 9.48 -10.81
N THR A 69 5.29 8.84 -11.24
CA THR A 69 5.60 7.46 -10.86
C THR A 69 5.80 7.33 -9.36
N LEU A 70 6.58 8.22 -8.73
CA LEU A 70 6.77 8.26 -7.28
C LEU A 70 5.46 8.50 -6.52
N ASP A 71 4.63 9.42 -7.01
CA ASP A 71 3.34 9.72 -6.39
C ASP A 71 2.35 8.56 -6.49
N SER A 72 2.38 7.78 -7.58
CA SER A 72 1.59 6.55 -7.69
C SER A 72 1.92 5.54 -6.58
N TRP A 73 3.21 5.42 -6.22
CA TRP A 73 3.64 4.52 -5.15
C TRP A 73 3.22 5.03 -3.77
N ARG A 74 3.30 6.34 -3.56
CA ARG A 74 2.81 7.00 -2.34
C ARG A 74 1.31 6.84 -2.20
N GLY A 75 0.56 7.00 -3.28
CA GLY A 75 -0.89 6.79 -3.33
C GLY A 75 -1.27 5.38 -2.91
N ALA A 76 -0.62 4.37 -3.50
CA ALA A 76 -0.82 2.97 -3.14
C ALA A 76 -0.51 2.70 -1.65
N SER A 77 0.62 3.21 -1.14
CA SER A 77 1.00 3.04 0.27
C SER A 77 0.04 3.75 1.24
N LYS A 78 -0.46 4.94 0.90
CA LYS A 78 -1.47 5.64 1.69
C LYS A 78 -2.79 4.90 1.68
N ALA A 79 -3.22 4.39 0.53
CA ALA A 79 -4.44 3.59 0.41
C ALA A 79 -4.37 2.33 1.28
N GLU A 80 -3.25 1.59 1.20
CA GLU A 80 -3.03 0.39 2.03
C GLU A 80 -3.01 0.72 3.53
N THR A 81 -2.34 1.81 3.92
CA THR A 81 -2.31 2.27 5.32
C THR A 81 -3.70 2.67 5.81
N ASN A 82 -4.46 3.39 4.98
CA ASN A 82 -5.83 3.77 5.30
C ASN A 82 -6.74 2.55 5.43
N ALA A 83 -6.61 1.55 4.54
CA ALA A 83 -7.34 0.29 4.62
C ALA A 83 -7.02 -0.47 5.91
N MET A 84 -5.74 -0.54 6.30
CA MET A 84 -5.34 -1.11 7.59
C MET A 84 -6.01 -0.39 8.76
N HIS A 85 -5.99 0.95 8.79
CA HIS A 85 -6.65 1.70 9.86
C HIS A 85 -8.18 1.56 9.84
N MET A 86 -8.81 1.39 8.68
CA MET A 86 -10.24 1.08 8.58
C MET A 86 -10.57 -0.26 9.23
N LEU A 87 -9.76 -1.29 8.97
CA LEU A 87 -9.88 -2.61 9.61
C LEU A 87 -9.71 -2.53 11.13
N GLU A 88 -8.74 -1.75 11.60
CA GLU A 88 -8.52 -1.53 13.04
C GLU A 88 -9.74 -0.88 13.71
N ARG A 89 -10.26 0.21 13.13
CA ARG A 89 -11.48 0.89 13.63
C ARG A 89 -12.69 -0.04 13.61
N ARG A 90 -12.84 -0.85 12.57
CA ARG A 90 -13.94 -1.81 12.45
C ARG A 90 -13.88 -2.88 13.54
N ARG A 91 -12.67 -3.43 13.79
CA ARG A 91 -12.44 -4.35 14.90
C ARG A 91 -12.76 -3.72 16.25
N GLU A 92 -12.32 -2.48 16.50
CA GLU A 92 -12.65 -1.77 17.74
C GLU A 92 -14.17 -1.58 17.90
N LYS A 93 -14.88 -1.24 16.83
CA LYS A 93 -16.35 -1.14 16.83
C LYS A 93 -17.03 -2.47 17.20
N LEU A 94 -16.53 -3.61 16.69
CA LEU A 94 -17.02 -4.95 17.05
C LEU A 94 -16.81 -5.27 18.53
N LEU A 95 -15.68 -4.84 19.10
CA LEU A 95 -15.42 -5.02 20.53
C LEU A 95 -16.26 -4.08 21.39
N ALA A 96 -16.61 -2.89 20.91
CA ALA A 96 -17.40 -1.92 21.67
C ALA A 96 -18.92 -2.20 21.64
N ASN A 97 -19.47 -2.68 20.52
CA ASN A 97 -20.90 -2.83 20.33
C ASN A 97 -21.26 -4.18 19.68
N ASP A 98 -22.10 -4.97 20.33
CA ASP A 98 -22.60 -6.25 19.80
C ASP A 98 -23.44 -6.08 18.53
N GLY A 99 -24.13 -4.94 18.37
CA GLY A 99 -24.87 -4.60 17.15
C GLY A 99 -23.99 -4.43 15.91
N ALA A 100 -22.70 -4.08 16.10
CA ALA A 100 -21.77 -3.93 14.98
C ALA A 100 -21.48 -5.25 14.27
N LEU A 101 -21.67 -6.39 14.94
CA LEU A 101 -21.58 -7.69 14.28
C LEU A 101 -22.75 -7.90 13.32
N THR A 102 -23.96 -7.45 13.68
CA THR A 102 -25.12 -7.53 12.79
C THR A 102 -24.89 -6.71 11.52
N ASP A 103 -24.37 -5.49 11.66
CA ASP A 103 -24.01 -4.64 10.52
C ASP A 103 -22.97 -5.34 9.62
N LEU A 104 -21.92 -5.92 10.23
CA LEU A 104 -20.88 -6.67 9.50
C LEU A 104 -21.46 -7.87 8.74
N LEU A 105 -22.38 -8.62 9.33
CA LEU A 105 -22.99 -9.79 8.69
C LEU A 105 -23.98 -9.39 7.59
N ALA A 106 -24.55 -8.20 7.64
CA ALA A 106 -25.36 -7.66 6.55
C ALA A 106 -24.49 -7.29 5.33
N GLU A 107 -23.30 -6.76 5.55
CA GLU A 107 -22.32 -6.46 4.49
C GLU A 107 -21.62 -7.73 3.98
N TYR A 108 -21.31 -8.69 4.86
CA TYR A 108 -20.62 -9.94 4.51
C TYR A 108 -21.43 -11.18 4.95
N PRO A 109 -22.48 -11.57 4.20
CA PRO A 109 -23.32 -12.72 4.56
C PRO A 109 -22.58 -14.06 4.64
N GLN A 110 -21.44 -14.17 3.96
CA GLN A 110 -20.56 -15.34 3.94
C GLN A 110 -19.71 -15.51 5.21
N ALA A 111 -19.67 -14.50 6.09
CA ALA A 111 -18.85 -14.55 7.29
C ALA A 111 -19.44 -15.50 8.36
N ASP A 112 -18.58 -16.26 9.05
CA ASP A 112 -19.01 -17.13 10.15
C ASP A 112 -19.38 -16.30 11.40
N ALA A 113 -20.68 -16.07 11.57
CA ALA A 113 -21.24 -15.35 12.70
C ALA A 113 -20.87 -15.97 14.06
N GLN A 114 -20.79 -17.29 14.15
CA GLN A 114 -20.54 -17.98 15.41
C GLN A 114 -19.06 -17.88 15.81
N GLN A 115 -18.17 -18.01 14.83
CA GLN A 115 -16.74 -17.79 15.02
C GLN A 115 -16.48 -16.34 15.48
N LEU A 116 -17.04 -15.34 14.78
CA LEU A 116 -16.87 -13.93 15.12
C LEU A 116 -17.40 -13.60 16.52
N ARG A 117 -18.58 -14.09 16.92
CA ARG A 117 -19.09 -13.92 18.30
C ARG A 117 -18.13 -14.49 19.35
N THR A 118 -17.58 -15.66 19.08
CA THR A 118 -16.66 -16.33 20.00
C THR A 118 -15.36 -15.54 20.15
N LEU A 119 -14.80 -15.08 19.03
CA LEU A 119 -13.60 -14.26 19.03
C LEU A 119 -13.80 -12.91 19.72
N ILE A 120 -14.92 -12.22 19.50
CA ILE A 120 -15.22 -10.95 20.17
C ILE A 120 -15.27 -11.13 21.69
N ARG A 121 -15.97 -12.15 22.19
CA ARG A 121 -16.02 -12.46 23.63
C ARG A 121 -14.63 -12.79 24.19
N ASN A 122 -13.86 -13.61 23.48
CA ASN A 122 -12.51 -13.97 23.89
C ASN A 122 -11.59 -12.76 23.92
N ALA A 123 -11.66 -11.87 22.92
CA ALA A 123 -10.86 -10.64 22.86
C ALA A 123 -11.19 -9.68 24.00
N ARG A 124 -12.47 -9.49 24.33
CA ARG A 124 -12.90 -8.70 25.50
C ARG A 124 -12.35 -9.27 26.81
N ARG A 125 -12.40 -10.60 26.97
CA ARG A 125 -11.83 -11.29 28.15
C ARG A 125 -10.31 -11.17 28.19
N GLU A 126 -9.62 -11.33 27.07
CA GLU A 126 -8.16 -11.16 26.98
C GLU A 126 -7.74 -9.74 27.38
N GLN A 127 -8.49 -8.70 26.96
CA GLN A 127 -8.25 -7.32 27.36
C GLN A 127 -8.48 -7.10 28.86
N ALA A 128 -9.59 -7.61 29.40
CA ALA A 128 -9.90 -7.49 30.82
C ALA A 128 -8.85 -8.19 31.71
N ASP A 129 -8.36 -9.34 31.27
CA ASP A 129 -7.37 -10.14 31.99
C ASP A 129 -5.91 -9.72 31.71
N SER A 130 -5.68 -8.67 30.89
CA SER A 130 -4.34 -8.26 30.43
C SER A 130 -3.52 -9.40 29.79
N LYS A 131 -4.20 -10.32 29.11
CA LYS A 131 -3.60 -11.48 28.43
C LYS A 131 -3.11 -11.08 27.02
N PRO A 132 -2.21 -11.88 26.43
CA PRO A 132 -1.80 -11.69 25.04
C PRO A 132 -3.01 -11.64 24.09
N PRO A 133 -3.11 -10.64 23.20
CA PRO A 133 -4.33 -10.34 22.43
C PRO A 133 -4.45 -11.26 21.19
N LYS A 134 -4.61 -12.57 21.41
CA LYS A 134 -4.67 -13.57 20.33
C LYS A 134 -5.98 -13.43 19.54
N ALA A 135 -7.12 -13.43 20.22
CA ALA A 135 -8.42 -13.29 19.57
C ALA A 135 -8.55 -11.93 18.86
N TYR A 136 -7.98 -10.87 19.44
CA TYR A 136 -7.95 -9.54 18.82
C TYR A 136 -7.16 -9.50 17.49
N ARG A 137 -6.05 -10.26 17.40
CA ARG A 137 -5.29 -10.41 16.16
C ARG A 137 -6.06 -11.26 15.14
N GLU A 138 -6.74 -12.30 15.60
CA GLU A 138 -7.52 -13.20 14.73
C GLU A 138 -8.73 -12.50 14.10
N ILE A 139 -9.44 -11.65 14.84
CA ILE A 139 -10.52 -10.83 14.27
C ILE A 139 -10.01 -9.96 13.11
N PHE A 140 -8.83 -9.35 13.25
CA PHE A 140 -8.24 -8.54 12.18
C PHE A 140 -7.95 -9.38 10.92
N GLN A 141 -7.46 -10.61 11.08
CA GLN A 141 -7.19 -11.51 9.95
C GLN A 141 -8.49 -11.90 9.22
N ILE A 142 -9.56 -12.20 9.96
CA ILE A 142 -10.87 -12.49 9.35
C ILE A 142 -11.39 -11.27 8.59
N LEU A 143 -11.36 -10.07 9.18
CA LEU A 143 -11.81 -8.86 8.49
C LEU A 143 -10.99 -8.59 7.23
N LYS A 144 -9.68 -8.82 7.25
CA LYS A 144 -8.82 -8.71 6.07
C LYS A 144 -9.20 -9.73 4.98
N GLN A 145 -9.52 -10.97 5.36
CA GLN A 145 -9.96 -12.00 4.42
C GLN A 145 -11.32 -11.67 3.80
N LEU A 146 -12.24 -11.13 4.59
CA LEU A 146 -13.57 -10.71 4.09
C LEU A 146 -13.44 -9.57 3.08
N GLN A 147 -12.61 -8.57 3.33
CA GLN A 147 -12.34 -7.50 2.36
C GLN A 147 -11.69 -8.02 1.08
N ALA A 148 -10.70 -8.92 1.19
CA ALA A 148 -10.05 -9.49 0.02
C ALA A 148 -11.02 -10.36 -0.83
N ALA A 149 -11.93 -11.08 -0.18
CA ALA A 149 -12.97 -11.87 -0.86
C ALA A 149 -13.99 -10.99 -1.58
N ASP A 150 -14.27 -9.80 -1.05
CA ASP A 150 -15.15 -8.79 -1.65
C ASP A 150 -14.51 -8.16 -2.89
N GLU A 151 -13.24 -7.74 -2.78
CA GLU A 151 -12.45 -7.20 -3.91
C GLU A 151 -12.26 -8.21 -5.05
N THR A 152 -12.35 -9.52 -4.77
CA THR A 152 -12.25 -10.58 -5.79
C THR A 152 -13.62 -11.05 -6.32
N ALA A 153 -14.72 -10.71 -5.64
CA ALA A 153 -16.07 -11.04 -6.06
C ALA A 153 -16.66 -10.04 -7.06
N GLU A 154 -16.09 -8.84 -7.18
CA GLU A 154 -16.41 -7.89 -8.26
C GLU A 154 -15.43 -8.05 -9.44
N PRO A 155 -15.78 -8.89 -10.42
CA PRO A 155 -15.59 -8.46 -11.79
C PRO A 155 -16.76 -8.90 -12.65
N GLU A 156 -17.92 -8.22 -12.61
CA GLU A 156 -18.86 -8.22 -13.73
C GLU A 156 -19.61 -6.89 -13.83
N ILE A 157 -19.10 -5.99 -14.68
CA ILE A 157 -19.95 -5.07 -15.42
C ILE A 157 -19.44 -4.87 -16.86
N SER A 158 -20.24 -5.44 -17.76
CA SER A 158 -20.44 -5.17 -19.19
C SER A 158 -19.27 -5.33 -20.17
N ALA A 159 -19.06 -6.57 -20.60
CA ALA A 159 -18.94 -6.82 -22.03
C ALA A 159 -20.34 -6.70 -22.67
N THR A 160 -20.66 -5.52 -23.19
CA THR A 160 -21.70 -5.29 -24.20
C THR A 160 -20.96 -4.52 -25.28
N GLY A 161 -20.59 -5.12 -26.41
CA GLY A 161 -21.51 -5.78 -27.32
C GLY A 161 -21.97 -4.70 -28.31
N ASP A 162 -21.11 -4.39 -29.27
CA ASP A 162 -21.53 -3.72 -30.51
C ASP A 162 -20.70 -4.33 -31.65
N GLU A 163 -21.15 -5.51 -32.08
CA GLU A 163 -20.99 -5.95 -33.46
C GLU A 163 -22.14 -5.35 -34.29
N ALA A 164 -21.83 -5.10 -35.58
CA ALA A 164 -22.69 -4.64 -36.67
C ALA A 164 -22.84 -3.10 -36.77
N ASP A 165 -22.74 -2.45 -37.92
CA ASP A 165 -22.84 -2.92 -39.30
C ASP A 165 -22.32 -1.83 -40.26
N GLU A 166 -21.87 -2.27 -41.45
CA GLU A 166 -21.92 -1.62 -42.78
C GLU A 166 -21.92 -0.08 -42.93
N GLU A 167 -20.88 0.47 -43.58
CA GLU A 167 -20.89 0.92 -45.01
C GLU A 167 -19.46 1.21 -45.53
#